data_AF-A0A6B2L3D0-F1
#
_entry.id   AF-A0A6B2L3D0-F1
#
_cell.length_a   1.000
_cell.length_b   1.000
_cell.length_c   1.000
_cell.angle_alpha   90.00
_cell.angle_beta   90.00
_cell.angle_gamma   90.00
#
_symmetry.space_group_name_H-M   'P 1'
#
loop_
_entity.id
_entity.type
_entity.pdbx_description
1 polymer ?
#
loop_
_entity_poly.entity_id
_entity_poly.type
_entity_poly.pdbx_seq_one_letter_code
_entity_poly.pdbx_strand_id
1 'polypeptide(L)'
;MKMENFGLAIQDSDTALSLDGEYIKAFYRRGSANLVLGKHEEALKDFKEVVKMHPKDKDARKKFDECQKAIRSAKFAAAISMEHDKRSAFENVDFETMVVEPEYDGPHLENGKVTLEFVQKLVEHFKNQKNLHKKYCWQILVEVKKFFEKQPNIVDVPIKENDKITVCGDVHGQYYDLLNIFSLNGYPSEKNQYLFNGDFVDRGSFSCEVIILFFAYKLLYPSNFFMARGNHESRAMNKIYGFEGEVKHKYPSVPFEAFAEVFDNLPLAHIIGEKIYVVHGGLFGEDGVLINDIQTLNRKMEPPSGGLMADMLWADPQMGPGWAPSKRGVGKSFGPDVTKRFLTSNNLSLVIRSHEVKTKGYQVEQGGLLVTLFSAPNYCDQVGNMGAFAVITDDLIPQYTSFAHVPHPNVPPMAYASPLFGL
;
A
#
# COMPACT_ATOMS: atom_id res chain seq x y z
N MET A 1 -3.62 17.53 6.84
CA MET A 1 -2.27 17.20 6.31
C MET A 1 -1.57 16.14 7.15
N LYS A 2 -1.26 16.36 8.44
CA LYS A 2 -0.55 15.35 9.26
C LYS A 2 -1.26 13.99 9.37
N MET A 3 -2.60 14.01 9.41
CA MET A 3 -3.44 12.80 9.43
C MET A 3 -3.87 12.36 8.02
N GLU A 4 -3.22 12.88 6.96
CA GLU A 4 -3.46 12.47 5.56
C GLU A 4 -4.88 12.69 5.01
N ASN A 5 -5.71 13.40 5.77
CA ASN A 5 -6.99 13.94 5.31
C ASN A 5 -6.76 15.16 4.39
N PHE A 6 -6.21 14.93 3.21
CA PHE A 6 -5.87 16.00 2.25
C PHE A 6 -7.12 16.68 1.66
N GLY A 7 -8.20 15.95 1.48
CA GLY A 7 -9.51 16.50 1.08
C GLY A 7 -10.05 17.49 2.10
N LEU A 8 -10.02 17.13 3.39
CA LEU A 8 -10.39 18.08 4.47
C LEU A 8 -9.43 19.26 4.55
N ALA A 9 -8.13 19.04 4.35
CA ALA A 9 -7.15 20.13 4.35
C ALA A 9 -7.40 21.15 3.24
N ILE A 10 -7.90 20.70 2.08
CA ILE A 10 -8.34 21.59 0.99
C ILE A 10 -9.58 22.37 1.43
N GLN A 11 -10.60 21.72 1.98
CA GLN A 11 -11.83 22.37 2.45
C GLN A 11 -11.58 23.42 3.54
N ASP A 12 -10.72 23.10 4.51
CA ASP A 12 -10.31 24.05 5.56
C ASP A 12 -9.57 25.25 4.95
N SER A 13 -8.74 25.01 3.94
CA SER A 13 -8.00 26.08 3.25
C SER A 13 -8.92 26.94 2.39
N ASP A 14 -9.92 26.35 1.73
CA ASP A 14 -10.96 27.08 0.99
C ASP A 14 -11.78 27.97 1.92
N THR A 15 -12.14 27.45 3.09
CA THR A 15 -12.84 28.22 4.14
C THR A 15 -11.96 29.35 4.65
N ALA A 16 -10.67 29.10 4.89
CA ALA A 16 -9.77 30.15 5.32
C ALA A 16 -9.62 31.26 4.27
N LEU A 17 -9.59 30.92 2.97
CA LEU A 17 -9.52 31.88 1.87
C LEU A 17 -10.83 32.63 1.63
N SER A 18 -11.98 32.06 1.98
CA SER A 18 -13.26 32.78 1.93
C SER A 18 -13.41 33.81 3.04
N LEU A 19 -12.73 33.60 4.18
CA LEU A 19 -12.66 34.54 5.29
C LEU A 19 -11.57 35.60 5.10
N ASP A 20 -10.42 35.22 4.56
CA ASP A 20 -9.30 36.11 4.23
C ASP A 20 -8.64 35.68 2.91
N GLY A 21 -8.98 36.40 1.83
CA GLY A 21 -8.50 36.12 0.48
C GLY A 21 -7.00 36.32 0.26
N GLU A 22 -6.29 36.94 1.22
CA GLU A 22 -4.84 37.15 1.16
C GLU A 22 -4.08 36.24 2.14
N TYR A 23 -4.76 35.30 2.81
CA TYR A 23 -4.14 34.43 3.80
C TYR A 23 -3.18 33.40 3.16
N ILE A 24 -1.91 33.79 3.04
CA ILE A 24 -0.87 33.01 2.35
C ILE A 24 -0.71 31.57 2.83
N LYS A 25 -0.90 31.31 4.14
CA LYS A 25 -0.80 29.96 4.69
C LYS A 25 -1.89 29.04 4.14
N ALA A 26 -3.06 29.55 3.80
CA ALA A 26 -4.12 28.75 3.19
C ALA A 26 -3.77 28.38 1.75
N PHE A 27 -3.26 29.30 0.93
CA PHE A 27 -2.73 28.96 -0.41
C PHE A 27 -1.65 27.89 -0.30
N TYR A 28 -0.66 28.08 0.57
CA TYR A 28 0.43 27.11 0.71
C TYR A 28 -0.06 25.72 1.15
N ARG A 29 -1.02 25.66 2.09
CA ARG A 29 -1.60 24.40 2.58
C ARG A 29 -2.47 23.71 1.52
N ARG A 30 -3.32 24.46 0.82
CA ARG A 30 -4.15 23.94 -0.28
C ARG A 30 -3.29 23.45 -1.43
N GLY A 31 -2.26 24.22 -1.81
CA GLY A 31 -1.30 23.85 -2.83
C GLY A 31 -0.52 22.58 -2.47
N SER A 32 -0.07 22.47 -1.21
CA SER A 32 0.60 21.26 -0.71
C SER A 32 -0.31 20.04 -0.69
N ALA A 33 -1.57 20.19 -0.27
CA ALA A 33 -2.54 19.10 -0.29
C ALA A 33 -2.86 18.64 -1.72
N ASN A 34 -3.07 19.57 -2.65
CA ASN A 34 -3.28 19.26 -4.07
C ASN A 34 -2.04 18.59 -4.69
N LEU A 35 -0.84 19.05 -4.35
CA LEU A 35 0.41 18.48 -4.84
C LEU A 35 0.55 17.01 -4.44
N VAL A 36 0.26 16.68 -3.18
CA VAL A 36 0.29 15.29 -2.68
C VAL A 36 -0.79 14.43 -3.35
N LEU A 37 -1.95 14.99 -3.67
CA LEU A 37 -3.01 14.31 -4.42
C LEU A 37 -2.75 14.19 -5.92
N GLY A 38 -1.57 14.60 -6.41
CA GLY A 38 -1.24 14.60 -7.84
C GLY A 38 -2.02 15.63 -8.68
N LYS A 39 -2.77 16.53 -8.02
CA LYS A 39 -3.53 17.64 -8.62
C LYS A 39 -2.58 18.80 -8.91
N HIS A 40 -1.62 18.55 -9.81
CA HIS A 40 -0.49 19.45 -10.06
C HIS A 40 -0.93 20.81 -10.62
N GLU A 41 -2.02 20.87 -11.41
CA GLU A 41 -2.51 22.12 -11.99
C GLU A 41 -3.14 23.03 -10.92
N GLU A 42 -3.92 22.45 -10.01
CA GLU A 42 -4.49 23.12 -8.85
C GLU A 42 -3.40 23.59 -7.90
N ALA A 43 -2.44 22.72 -7.59
CA ALA A 43 -1.29 23.05 -6.76
C ALA A 43 -0.46 24.21 -7.35
N LEU A 44 -0.25 24.21 -8.68
CA LEU A 44 0.49 25.27 -9.36
C LEU A 44 -0.18 26.64 -9.18
N LYS A 45 -1.51 26.71 -9.26
CA LYS A 45 -2.27 27.97 -9.06
C LYS A 45 -2.02 28.53 -7.67
N ASP A 46 -2.07 27.68 -6.65
CA ASP A 46 -1.85 28.09 -5.26
C ASP A 46 -0.40 28.53 -5.00
N PHE A 47 0.59 27.74 -5.44
CA PHE A 47 1.99 28.12 -5.26
C PHE A 47 2.38 29.37 -6.06
N LYS A 48 1.72 29.63 -7.19
CA LYS A 48 1.90 30.89 -7.93
C LYS A 48 1.53 32.10 -7.08
N GLU A 49 0.42 32.04 -6.36
CA GLU A 49 0.00 33.14 -5.48
C GLU A 49 0.94 33.28 -4.28
N VAL A 50 1.37 32.17 -3.65
CA VAL A 50 2.38 32.21 -2.57
C VAL A 50 3.67 32.88 -3.02
N VAL A 51 4.18 32.47 -4.17
CA VAL A 51 5.43 32.99 -4.76
C VAL A 51 5.30 34.47 -5.17
N LYS A 52 4.11 34.89 -5.60
CA LYS A 52 3.81 36.30 -5.91
C LYS A 52 3.81 37.16 -4.65
N MET A 53 3.19 36.68 -3.57
CA MET A 53 3.13 37.39 -2.29
C MET A 53 4.48 37.37 -1.55
N HIS A 54 5.22 36.27 -1.60
CA HIS A 54 6.52 36.08 -0.94
C HIS A 54 7.59 35.55 -1.92
N PRO A 55 8.17 36.41 -2.78
CA PRO A 55 9.11 36.00 -3.82
C PRO A 55 10.42 35.36 -3.32
N LYS A 56 10.76 35.58 -2.04
CA LYS A 56 11.96 35.05 -1.38
C LYS A 56 11.73 33.70 -0.70
N ASP A 57 10.50 33.19 -0.69
CA ASP A 57 10.20 31.86 -0.16
C ASP A 57 10.78 30.79 -1.10
N LYS A 58 11.89 30.19 -0.67
CA LYS A 58 12.61 29.18 -1.46
C LYS A 58 11.82 27.89 -1.59
N ASP A 59 11.05 27.51 -0.57
CA ASP A 59 10.29 26.26 -0.59
C ASP A 59 9.09 26.38 -1.53
N ALA A 60 8.33 27.47 -1.42
CA ALA A 60 7.21 27.73 -2.33
C ALA A 60 7.67 27.81 -3.80
N ARG A 61 8.84 28.42 -4.06
CA ARG A 61 9.44 28.46 -5.40
C ARG A 61 9.75 27.06 -5.92
N LYS A 62 10.39 26.24 -5.08
CA LYS A 62 10.76 24.87 -5.42
C LYS A 62 9.52 24.04 -5.80
N LYS A 63 8.48 24.09 -4.96
CA LYS A 63 7.20 23.39 -5.21
C LYS A 63 6.48 23.91 -6.47
N PHE A 64 6.54 25.22 -6.73
CA PHE A 64 6.02 25.80 -7.98
C PHE A 64 6.72 25.24 -9.22
N ASP A 65 8.05 25.26 -9.24
CA ASP A 65 8.86 24.77 -10.38
C ASP A 65 8.62 23.26 -10.61
N GLU A 66 8.38 22.51 -9.55
CA GLU A 66 8.05 21.09 -9.60
C GLU A 66 6.66 20.80 -10.13
N CYS A 67 5.65 21.57 -9.73
CA CYS A 67 4.33 21.48 -10.34
C CYS A 67 4.44 21.72 -11.85
N GLN A 68 5.22 22.72 -12.29
CA GLN A 68 5.46 22.96 -13.72
C GLN A 68 6.15 21.77 -14.40
N LYS A 69 7.18 21.20 -13.77
CA LYS A 69 7.90 20.04 -14.29
C LYS A 69 6.97 18.83 -14.40
N ALA A 70 6.18 18.54 -13.37
CA ALA A 70 5.24 17.43 -13.33
C ALA A 70 4.16 17.55 -14.42
N ILE A 71 3.57 18.74 -14.59
CA ILE A 71 2.59 19.00 -15.66
C ILE A 71 3.22 18.80 -17.04
N ARG A 72 4.45 19.31 -17.27
CA ARG A 72 5.16 19.12 -18.54
C ARG A 72 5.46 17.64 -18.80
N SER A 73 5.97 16.93 -17.80
CA SER A 73 6.26 15.50 -17.90
C SER A 73 5.00 14.68 -18.13
N ALA A 74 3.88 14.99 -17.48
CA ALA A 74 2.60 14.32 -17.70
C ALA A 74 2.06 14.56 -19.11
N LYS A 75 2.12 15.80 -19.61
CA LYS A 75 1.74 16.14 -20.99
C LYS A 75 2.62 15.44 -22.03
N PHE A 76 3.93 15.38 -21.78
CA PHE A 76 4.88 14.66 -22.62
C PHE A 76 4.61 13.16 -22.61
N ALA A 77 4.40 12.57 -21.44
CA ALA A 77 4.06 11.16 -21.29
C ALA A 77 2.74 10.82 -21.99
N ALA A 78 1.70 11.65 -21.84
CA ALA A 78 0.43 11.46 -22.54
C ALA A 78 0.57 11.55 -24.06
N ALA A 79 1.42 12.46 -24.57
CA ALA A 79 1.72 12.57 -25.99
C ALA A 79 2.44 11.32 -26.54
N ILE A 80 3.37 10.73 -25.78
CA ILE A 80 4.08 9.49 -26.17
C ILE A 80 3.21 8.25 -25.99
N SER A 81 2.32 8.23 -24.99
CA SER A 81 1.44 7.07 -24.72
C SER A 81 0.41 6.82 -25.84
N MET A 82 0.23 7.77 -26.76
CA MET A 82 -0.57 7.55 -27.97
C MET A 82 0.23 6.80 -29.07
N GLU A 83 1.55 6.68 -28.95
CA GLU A 83 2.42 6.11 -30.00
C GLU A 83 3.25 4.87 -29.57
N HIS A 84 3.36 4.56 -28.28
CA HIS A 84 4.09 3.36 -27.81
C HIS A 84 3.23 2.44 -26.95
N ASP A 85 3.01 1.24 -27.46
CA ASP A 85 2.72 0.03 -26.68
C ASP A 85 3.62 0.02 -25.44
N LYS A 86 3.03 -0.05 -24.23
CA LYS A 86 3.77 -0.07 -22.97
C LYS A 86 4.56 -1.38 -22.89
N ARG A 87 5.79 -1.38 -23.38
CA ARG A 87 6.71 -2.51 -23.22
C ARG A 87 6.86 -2.85 -21.75
N SER A 88 6.67 -4.12 -21.42
CA SER A 88 6.80 -4.60 -20.04
C SER A 88 8.25 -4.46 -19.58
N ALA A 89 8.46 -4.10 -18.30
CA ALA A 89 9.77 -4.10 -17.65
C ALA A 89 10.43 -5.47 -17.60
N PHE A 90 9.66 -6.53 -17.88
CA PHE A 90 10.13 -7.90 -18.00
C PHE A 90 10.55 -8.26 -19.44
N GLU A 91 10.36 -7.39 -20.43
CA GLU A 91 10.87 -7.58 -21.79
C GLU A 91 12.39 -7.38 -21.83
N ASN A 92 13.09 -8.29 -22.51
CA ASN A 92 14.54 -8.25 -22.74
C ASN A 92 15.42 -8.31 -21.49
N VAL A 93 14.89 -8.76 -20.35
CA VAL A 93 15.69 -9.03 -19.16
C VAL A 93 16.24 -10.45 -19.23
N ASP A 94 17.55 -10.57 -19.40
CA ASP A 94 18.25 -11.85 -19.30
C ASP A 94 18.95 -11.92 -17.92
N PHE A 95 18.21 -12.37 -16.92
CA PHE A 95 18.76 -12.61 -15.58
C PHE A 95 19.53 -13.94 -15.49
N GLU A 96 19.40 -14.84 -16.47
CA GLU A 96 20.09 -16.13 -16.47
C GLU A 96 21.60 -15.94 -16.63
N THR A 97 22.00 -14.99 -17.48
CA THR A 97 23.40 -14.62 -17.72
C THR A 97 24.01 -13.72 -16.64
N MET A 98 23.22 -13.24 -15.67
CA MET A 98 23.76 -12.47 -14.55
C MET A 98 24.70 -13.35 -13.71
N VAL A 99 25.95 -12.89 -13.60
CA VAL A 99 26.96 -13.48 -12.71
C VAL A 99 26.66 -13.05 -11.28
N VAL A 100 26.73 -14.02 -10.35
CA VAL A 100 26.74 -13.74 -8.91
C VAL A 100 28.20 -13.68 -8.51
N GLU A 101 28.63 -12.56 -7.95
CA GLU A 101 30.02 -12.35 -7.56
C GLU A 101 30.43 -13.33 -6.44
N PRO A 102 31.64 -13.92 -6.47
CA PRO A 102 32.08 -14.89 -5.44
C PRO A 102 32.06 -14.34 -4.00
N GLU A 103 32.13 -13.02 -3.85
CA GLU A 103 32.09 -12.31 -2.57
C GLU A 103 30.67 -12.18 -2.00
N TYR A 104 29.63 -12.47 -2.80
CA TYR A 104 28.25 -12.41 -2.33
C TYR A 104 27.98 -13.52 -1.30
N ASP A 105 27.80 -13.10 -0.05
CA ASP A 105 27.61 -13.99 1.10
C ASP A 105 26.13 -14.19 1.49
N GLY A 106 25.21 -13.72 0.65
CA GLY A 106 23.78 -13.79 0.91
C GLY A 106 23.11 -15.09 0.45
N PRO A 107 21.77 -15.19 0.58
CA PRO A 107 21.02 -16.36 0.17
C PRO A 107 21.05 -16.55 -1.35
N HIS A 108 21.09 -17.82 -1.77
CA HIS A 108 21.11 -18.26 -3.16
C HIS A 108 19.86 -19.10 -3.46
N LEU A 109 19.16 -18.83 -4.57
CA LEU A 109 18.06 -19.70 -5.01
C LEU A 109 18.63 -21.01 -5.58
N GLU A 110 18.05 -22.13 -5.18
CA GLU A 110 18.40 -23.46 -5.68
C GLU A 110 17.52 -23.80 -6.88
N ASN A 111 18.11 -24.01 -8.05
CA ASN A 111 17.39 -24.30 -9.29
C ASN A 111 16.28 -23.27 -9.61
N GLY A 112 16.50 -22.00 -9.24
CA GLY A 112 15.53 -20.91 -9.42
C GLY A 112 14.29 -20.99 -8.52
N LYS A 113 14.28 -21.88 -7.52
CA LYS A 113 13.12 -22.06 -6.61
C LYS A 113 13.39 -21.45 -5.25
N VAL A 114 12.35 -20.85 -4.69
CA VAL A 114 12.34 -20.40 -3.29
C VAL A 114 12.14 -21.61 -2.39
N THR A 115 13.06 -21.81 -1.44
CA THR A 115 13.00 -22.86 -0.42
C THR A 115 12.87 -22.25 0.98
N LEU A 116 12.48 -23.05 1.97
CA LEU A 116 12.44 -22.59 3.37
C LEU A 116 13.83 -22.13 3.85
N GLU A 117 14.89 -22.85 3.50
CA GLU A 117 16.26 -22.47 3.85
C GLU A 117 16.66 -21.13 3.22
N PHE A 118 16.32 -20.90 1.94
CA PHE A 118 16.53 -19.61 1.29
C PHE A 118 15.82 -18.48 2.05
N VAL A 119 14.55 -18.66 2.40
CA VAL A 119 13.77 -17.64 3.10
C VAL A 119 14.32 -17.37 4.51
N GLN A 120 14.74 -18.40 5.25
CA GLN A 120 15.36 -18.23 6.56
C GLN A 120 16.68 -17.43 6.47
N LYS A 121 17.52 -17.73 5.48
CA LYS A 121 18.74 -16.96 5.22
C LYS A 121 18.42 -15.53 4.76
N LEU A 122 17.37 -15.35 3.96
CA LEU A 122 16.90 -14.03 3.50
C LEU A 122 16.45 -13.15 4.66
N VAL A 123 15.70 -13.72 5.62
CA VAL A 123 15.29 -13.01 6.84
C VAL A 123 16.51 -12.49 7.60
N GLU A 124 17.50 -13.34 7.85
CA GLU A 124 18.70 -12.93 8.58
C GLU A 124 19.56 -11.93 7.77
N HIS A 125 19.65 -12.10 6.45
CA HIS A 125 20.40 -11.21 5.56
C HIS A 125 19.82 -9.78 5.58
N PHE A 126 18.50 -9.65 5.45
CA PHE A 126 17.80 -8.37 5.52
C PHE A 126 17.85 -7.75 6.92
N LYS A 127 17.73 -8.56 7.98
CA LYS A 127 17.90 -8.09 9.37
C LYS A 127 19.29 -7.50 9.63
N ASN A 128 20.31 -7.97 8.92
CA ASN A 128 21.67 -7.44 8.95
C ASN A 128 21.91 -6.31 7.93
N GLN A 129 20.86 -5.68 7.41
CA GLN A 129 20.91 -4.56 6.46
C GLN A 129 21.67 -4.87 5.15
N LYS A 130 21.66 -6.12 4.70
CA LYS A 130 22.25 -6.52 3.43
C LYS A 130 21.17 -6.75 2.37
N ASN A 131 21.45 -6.40 1.13
CA ASN A 131 20.51 -6.58 0.03
C ASN A 131 20.63 -7.98 -0.58
N LEU A 132 19.50 -8.56 -0.99
CA LEU A 132 19.47 -9.76 -1.85
C LEU A 132 20.17 -9.44 -3.18
N HIS A 133 20.93 -10.38 -3.75
CA HIS A 133 21.55 -10.16 -5.05
C HIS A 133 20.50 -9.95 -6.17
N LYS A 134 20.79 -9.02 -7.10
CA LYS A 134 19.89 -8.62 -8.21
C LYS A 134 19.37 -9.79 -9.05
N LYS A 135 20.17 -10.83 -9.26
CA LYS A 135 19.78 -12.06 -9.99
C LYS A 135 18.57 -12.73 -9.33
N TYR A 136 18.65 -12.94 -8.01
CA TYR A 136 17.60 -13.60 -7.25
C TYR A 136 16.38 -12.71 -7.08
N CYS A 137 16.56 -11.39 -6.98
CA CYS A 137 15.47 -10.43 -7.03
C CYS A 137 14.68 -10.56 -8.35
N TRP A 138 15.35 -10.60 -9.50
CA TRP A 138 14.71 -10.80 -10.80
C TRP A 138 13.97 -12.13 -10.90
N GLN A 139 14.60 -13.23 -10.45
CA GLN A 139 13.96 -14.55 -10.44
C GLN A 139 12.67 -14.56 -9.61
N ILE A 140 12.68 -13.94 -8.42
CA ILE A 140 11.48 -13.80 -7.59
C ILE A 140 10.40 -12.96 -8.29
N LEU A 141 10.77 -11.80 -8.85
CA LEU A 141 9.82 -10.90 -9.52
C LEU A 141 9.13 -11.56 -10.73
N VAL A 142 9.90 -12.30 -11.54
CA VAL A 142 9.37 -13.02 -12.72
C VAL A 142 8.37 -14.08 -12.30
N GLU A 143 8.73 -14.93 -11.33
CA GLU A 143 7.86 -16.04 -10.92
C GLU A 143 6.62 -15.55 -10.17
N VAL A 144 6.76 -14.53 -9.31
CA VAL A 144 5.63 -14.00 -8.56
C VAL A 144 4.66 -13.23 -9.46
N LYS A 145 5.15 -12.53 -10.51
CA LYS A 145 4.28 -11.93 -11.53
C LYS A 145 3.44 -12.98 -12.25
N LYS A 146 4.08 -14.04 -12.75
CA LYS A 146 3.39 -15.18 -13.41
C LYS A 146 2.35 -15.83 -12.49
N PHE A 147 2.63 -15.87 -11.18
CA PHE A 147 1.70 -16.38 -10.18
C PHE A 147 0.47 -15.46 -10.06
N PHE A 148 0.69 -14.17 -9.79
CA PHE A 148 -0.39 -13.21 -9.58
C PHE A 148 -1.25 -12.97 -10.84
N GLU A 149 -0.66 -13.06 -12.03
CA GLU A 149 -1.38 -12.93 -13.31
C GLU A 149 -2.54 -13.92 -13.47
N LYS A 150 -2.44 -15.09 -12.83
CA LYS A 150 -3.41 -16.18 -12.86
C LYS A 150 -4.45 -16.09 -11.75
N GLN A 151 -4.24 -15.22 -10.76
CA GLN A 151 -5.16 -15.08 -9.65
C GLN A 151 -6.41 -14.27 -10.04
N PRO A 152 -7.57 -14.56 -9.44
CA PRO A 152 -8.76 -13.72 -9.53
C PRO A 152 -8.57 -12.37 -8.82
N ASN A 153 -9.52 -11.44 -8.98
CA ASN A 153 -9.50 -10.19 -8.22
C ASN A 153 -9.84 -10.41 -6.75
N ILE A 154 -10.74 -11.36 -6.47
CA ILE A 154 -11.06 -11.82 -5.12
C ILE A 154 -10.59 -13.26 -4.98
N VAL A 155 -9.70 -13.51 -4.01
CA VAL A 155 -9.19 -14.85 -3.72
C VAL A 155 -9.95 -15.43 -2.52
N ASP A 156 -10.58 -16.58 -2.72
CA ASP A 156 -11.19 -17.34 -1.63
C ASP A 156 -10.11 -18.01 -0.77
N VAL A 157 -10.28 -17.90 0.54
CA VAL A 157 -9.38 -18.44 1.55
C VAL A 157 -10.15 -19.41 2.44
N PRO A 158 -10.10 -20.72 2.14
CA PRO A 158 -10.79 -21.72 2.95
C PRO A 158 -10.11 -21.87 4.31
N ILE A 159 -10.90 -21.94 5.38
CA ILE A 159 -10.45 -22.33 6.71
C ILE A 159 -10.99 -23.74 6.98
N LYS A 160 -10.09 -24.71 7.18
CA LYS A 160 -10.46 -26.07 7.58
C LYS A 160 -10.60 -26.15 9.09
N GLU A 161 -11.22 -27.22 9.57
CA GLU A 161 -11.32 -27.51 11.00
C GLU A 161 -9.93 -27.53 11.65
N ASN A 162 -9.76 -26.80 12.75
CA ASN A 162 -8.48 -26.58 13.46
C ASN A 162 -7.39 -25.80 12.69
N ASP A 163 -7.67 -25.28 11.49
CA ASP A 163 -6.76 -24.32 10.84
C ASP A 163 -6.97 -22.91 11.39
N LYS A 164 -5.96 -22.05 11.21
CA LYS A 164 -6.07 -20.62 11.47
C LYS A 164 -5.48 -19.80 10.34
N ILE A 165 -5.99 -18.59 10.18
CA ILE A 165 -5.36 -17.53 9.39
C ILE A 165 -5.14 -16.30 10.23
N THR A 166 -4.00 -15.65 9.99
CA THR A 166 -3.66 -14.38 10.60
C THR A 166 -3.82 -13.27 9.57
N VAL A 167 -4.69 -12.31 9.85
CA VAL A 167 -4.87 -11.11 9.01
C VAL A 167 -4.09 -9.96 9.62
N CYS A 168 -3.18 -9.39 8.82
CA CYS A 168 -2.42 -8.19 9.12
C CYS A 168 -2.89 -7.05 8.22
N GLY A 169 -2.88 -5.83 8.74
CA GLY A 169 -3.05 -4.62 7.94
C GLY A 169 -1.73 -4.09 7.41
N ASP A 170 -1.67 -2.77 7.26
CA ASP A 170 -0.54 -2.02 6.72
C ASP A 170 0.75 -2.30 7.50
N VAL A 171 1.86 -2.45 6.78
CA VAL A 171 3.22 -2.66 7.35
C VAL A 171 4.16 -1.52 6.97
N HIS A 172 3.96 -0.89 5.81
CA HIS A 172 4.68 0.32 5.39
C HIS A 172 6.20 0.26 5.58
N GLY A 173 6.85 -0.79 5.07
CA GLY A 173 8.30 -0.91 5.12
C GLY A 173 8.89 -1.01 6.52
N GLN A 174 8.10 -1.30 7.56
CA GLN A 174 8.57 -1.55 8.92
C GLN A 174 9.02 -3.01 9.08
N TYR A 175 10.11 -3.36 8.40
CA TYR A 175 10.64 -4.73 8.33
C TYR A 175 10.88 -5.39 9.71
N TYR A 176 11.39 -4.64 10.67
CA TYR A 176 11.72 -5.18 12.00
C TYR A 176 10.46 -5.47 12.82
N ASP A 177 9.40 -4.67 12.66
CA ASP A 177 8.10 -4.93 13.27
C ASP A 177 7.41 -6.13 12.59
N LEU A 178 7.59 -6.31 11.29
CA LEU A 178 7.16 -7.52 10.60
C LEU A 178 7.79 -8.78 11.21
N LEU A 179 9.10 -8.75 11.50
CA LEU A 179 9.76 -9.87 12.19
C LEU A 179 9.22 -10.07 13.61
N ASN A 180 8.82 -9.00 14.29
CA ASN A 180 8.15 -9.09 15.60
C ASN A 180 6.79 -9.80 15.49
N ILE A 181 5.99 -9.51 14.45
CA ILE A 181 4.74 -10.24 14.18
C ILE A 181 5.03 -11.75 14.06
N PHE A 182 6.02 -12.14 13.27
CA PHE A 182 6.40 -13.54 13.12
C PHE A 182 6.95 -14.16 14.41
N SER A 183 7.65 -13.40 15.24
CA SER A 183 8.11 -13.87 16.55
C SER A 183 6.94 -14.10 17.52
N LEU A 184 5.91 -13.26 17.47
CA LEU A 184 4.74 -13.34 18.37
C LEU A 184 3.75 -14.42 17.95
N ASN A 185 3.56 -14.63 16.64
CA ASN A 185 2.48 -15.46 16.10
C ASN A 185 2.99 -16.63 15.23
N GLY A 186 4.30 -16.82 15.16
CA GLY A 186 4.97 -17.83 14.35
C GLY A 186 5.17 -17.37 12.91
N TYR A 187 6.21 -17.90 12.27
CA TYR A 187 6.49 -17.63 10.86
C TYR A 187 5.42 -18.25 9.94
N PRO A 188 5.23 -17.71 8.72
CA PRO A 188 4.37 -18.32 7.72
C PRO A 188 4.77 -19.77 7.44
N SER A 189 3.78 -20.65 7.32
CA SER A 189 3.96 -22.05 6.96
C SER A 189 2.66 -22.66 6.43
N GLU A 190 2.70 -23.91 6.00
CA GLU A 190 1.49 -24.68 5.63
C GLU A 190 0.45 -24.77 6.75
N LYS A 191 0.86 -24.60 8.02
CA LYS A 191 -0.02 -24.65 9.20
C LYS A 191 -0.26 -23.27 9.84
N ASN A 192 0.35 -22.22 9.30
CA ASN A 192 0.25 -20.88 9.85
C ASN A 192 0.05 -19.88 8.70
N GLN A 193 -1.22 -19.71 8.34
CA GLN A 193 -1.58 -18.89 7.20
C GLN A 193 -1.53 -17.40 7.56
N TYR A 194 -1.14 -16.56 6.60
CA TYR A 194 -1.12 -15.11 6.72
C TYR A 194 -1.81 -14.45 5.52
N LEU A 195 -2.58 -13.41 5.78
CA LEU A 195 -3.07 -12.45 4.80
C LEU A 195 -2.58 -11.06 5.19
N PHE A 196 -1.76 -10.43 4.34
CA PHE A 196 -1.37 -9.03 4.48
C PHE A 196 -2.25 -8.17 3.58
N ASN A 197 -3.00 -7.25 4.19
CA ASN A 197 -4.08 -6.51 3.56
C ASN A 197 -3.61 -5.17 2.96
N GLY A 198 -2.66 -5.22 2.03
CA GLY A 198 -2.13 -4.05 1.33
C GLY A 198 -1.17 -3.19 2.16
N ASP A 199 -0.61 -2.19 1.50
CA ASP A 199 0.28 -1.17 2.08
C ASP A 199 1.50 -1.78 2.78
N PHE A 200 2.24 -2.55 1.97
CA PHE A 200 3.47 -3.23 2.38
C PHE A 200 4.66 -2.28 2.37
N VAL A 201 4.65 -1.33 1.44
CA VAL A 201 5.77 -0.45 1.10
C VAL A 201 5.42 1.01 1.41
N ASP A 202 6.37 1.89 1.07
CA ASP A 202 6.36 3.33 1.33
C ASP A 202 6.44 3.69 2.81
N ARG A 203 6.81 4.95 3.07
CA ARG A 203 6.94 5.55 4.40
C ARG A 203 8.11 4.99 5.20
N GLY A 204 8.06 3.72 5.59
CA GLY A 204 9.20 3.06 6.20
C GLY A 204 10.33 2.83 5.20
N SER A 205 11.56 2.83 5.71
CA SER A 205 12.79 2.81 4.90
C SER A 205 13.37 1.41 4.69
N PHE A 206 12.55 0.37 4.92
CA PHE A 206 12.88 -1.04 4.69
C PHE A 206 11.79 -1.73 3.84
N SER A 207 11.24 -0.99 2.87
CA SER A 207 10.16 -1.47 1.99
C SER A 207 10.64 -2.58 1.05
N CYS A 208 11.89 -2.52 0.56
CA CYS A 208 12.46 -3.57 -0.27
C CYS A 208 12.55 -4.91 0.47
N GLU A 209 13.00 -4.89 1.73
CA GLU A 209 13.12 -6.07 2.57
C GLU A 209 11.75 -6.70 2.84
N VAL A 210 10.74 -5.89 3.16
CA VAL A 210 9.35 -6.36 3.35
C VAL A 210 8.83 -7.02 2.08
N ILE A 211 8.87 -6.32 0.95
CA ILE A 211 8.17 -6.79 -0.24
C ILE A 211 8.85 -8.00 -0.89
N ILE A 212 10.20 -8.03 -0.90
CA ILE A 212 10.93 -9.18 -1.44
C ILE A 212 10.71 -10.41 -0.54
N LEU A 213 10.66 -10.23 0.78
CA LEU A 213 10.34 -11.33 1.70
C LEU A 213 8.90 -11.82 1.51
N PHE A 214 7.93 -10.92 1.29
CA PHE A 214 6.54 -11.29 1.01
C PHE A 214 6.40 -12.08 -0.29
N PHE A 215 7.07 -11.65 -1.36
CA PHE A 215 7.10 -12.42 -2.61
C PHE A 215 7.77 -13.78 -2.43
N ALA A 216 8.84 -13.88 -1.65
CA ALA A 216 9.47 -15.15 -1.34
C ALA A 216 8.51 -16.08 -0.57
N TYR A 217 7.84 -15.59 0.48
CA TYR A 217 6.82 -16.38 1.19
C TYR A 217 5.63 -16.76 0.31
N LYS A 218 5.22 -15.87 -0.61
CA LYS A 218 4.15 -16.17 -1.56
C LYS A 218 4.52 -17.32 -2.49
N LEU A 219 5.77 -17.35 -2.98
CA LEU A 219 6.27 -18.45 -3.81
C LEU A 219 6.50 -19.74 -3.01
N LEU A 220 6.89 -19.63 -1.75
CA LEU A 220 7.12 -20.78 -0.86
C LEU A 220 5.81 -21.43 -0.39
N TYR A 221 4.81 -20.61 -0.04
CA TYR A 221 3.52 -21.04 0.51
C TYR A 221 2.35 -20.42 -0.26
N PRO A 222 2.17 -20.78 -1.55
CA PRO A 222 1.20 -20.12 -2.44
C PRO A 222 -0.25 -20.20 -1.98
N SER A 223 -0.60 -21.21 -1.19
CA SER A 223 -1.95 -21.46 -0.64
C SER A 223 -2.12 -21.02 0.82
N ASN A 224 -1.09 -20.44 1.44
CA ASN A 224 -1.11 -20.09 2.88
C ASN A 224 -0.58 -18.68 3.15
N PHE A 225 0.10 -18.05 2.19
CA PHE A 225 0.51 -16.65 2.25
C PHE A 225 -0.26 -15.84 1.21
N PHE A 226 -1.06 -14.89 1.67
CA PHE A 226 -1.99 -14.10 0.87
C PHE A 226 -1.64 -12.62 0.97
N MET A 227 -1.87 -11.89 -0.13
CA MET A 227 -1.48 -10.50 -0.29
C MET A 227 -2.59 -9.79 -1.05
N ALA A 228 -3.21 -8.78 -0.44
CA ALA A 228 -4.13 -7.88 -1.12
C ALA A 228 -3.41 -6.61 -1.57
N ARG A 229 -3.84 -6.00 -2.66
CA ARG A 229 -3.32 -4.70 -3.10
C ARG A 229 -3.83 -3.60 -2.17
N GLY A 230 -2.94 -2.73 -1.69
CA GLY A 230 -3.27 -1.47 -1.04
C GLY A 230 -3.13 -0.28 -1.99
N ASN A 231 -3.43 0.93 -1.52
CA ASN A 231 -3.24 2.13 -2.34
C ASN A 231 -1.75 2.47 -2.52
N HIS A 232 -0.88 2.04 -1.60
CA HIS A 232 0.56 2.21 -1.72
C HIS A 232 1.23 1.20 -2.66
N GLU A 233 0.55 0.16 -3.15
CA GLU A 233 1.01 -0.65 -4.27
C GLU A 233 0.62 -0.01 -5.63
N SER A 234 0.99 1.27 -5.79
CA SER A 234 0.71 2.10 -6.96
C SER A 234 1.88 3.04 -7.28
N ARG A 235 2.11 3.29 -8.57
CA ARG A 235 3.19 4.18 -9.05
C ARG A 235 3.04 5.59 -8.50
N ALA A 236 1.80 6.08 -8.43
CA ALA A 236 1.51 7.42 -7.92
C ALA A 236 2.00 7.60 -6.48
N MET A 237 1.77 6.61 -5.61
CA MET A 237 2.22 6.67 -4.21
C MET A 237 3.71 6.43 -4.09
N ASN A 238 4.25 5.40 -4.76
CA ASN A 238 5.66 5.00 -4.62
C ASN A 238 6.65 6.09 -5.02
N LYS A 239 6.29 6.90 -6.00
CA LYS A 239 7.08 8.05 -6.46
C LYS A 239 7.24 9.14 -5.39
N ILE A 240 6.24 9.26 -4.52
CA ILE A 240 6.15 10.30 -3.51
C ILE A 240 6.70 9.79 -2.19
N TYR A 241 6.29 8.59 -1.77
CA TYR A 241 6.42 8.10 -0.41
C TYR A 241 7.59 7.14 -0.15
N GLY A 242 8.45 6.95 -1.14
CA GLY A 242 9.81 6.47 -0.93
C GLY A 242 10.15 5.15 -1.59
N PHE A 243 9.18 4.29 -1.92
CA PHE A 243 9.51 2.97 -2.46
C PHE A 243 10.24 3.03 -3.81
N GLU A 244 9.84 3.92 -4.73
CA GLU A 244 10.55 4.10 -5.99
C GLU A 244 12.02 4.54 -5.75
N GLY A 245 12.23 5.46 -4.81
CA GLY A 245 13.56 5.92 -4.43
C GLY A 245 14.40 4.84 -3.76
N GLU A 246 13.77 4.02 -2.90
CA GLU A 246 14.43 2.92 -2.20
C GLU A 246 14.89 1.83 -3.18
N VAL A 247 14.04 1.44 -4.13
CA VAL A 247 14.39 0.49 -5.20
C VAL A 247 15.55 1.02 -6.02
N LYS A 248 15.51 2.29 -6.44
CA LYS A 248 16.62 2.92 -7.20
C LYS A 248 17.93 2.94 -6.42
N HIS A 249 17.87 3.08 -5.10
CA HIS A 249 19.04 3.10 -4.23
C HIS A 249 19.61 1.69 -4.01
N LYS A 250 18.77 0.74 -3.58
CA LYS A 250 19.20 -0.62 -3.19
C LYS A 250 19.41 -1.56 -4.38
N TYR A 251 18.67 -1.34 -5.47
CA TYR A 251 18.62 -2.20 -6.66
C TYR A 251 18.73 -1.39 -7.96
N PRO A 252 19.82 -0.62 -8.20
CA PRO A 252 19.93 0.27 -9.36
C PRO A 252 19.85 -0.43 -10.73
N SER A 253 20.09 -1.75 -10.78
CA SER A 253 19.96 -2.58 -11.99
C SER A 253 18.59 -3.22 -12.18
N VAL A 254 17.65 -3.03 -11.24
CA VAL A 254 16.27 -3.53 -11.35
C VAL A 254 15.38 -2.29 -11.47
N PRO A 255 14.67 -2.10 -12.59
CA PRO A 255 13.78 -0.97 -12.75
C PRO A 255 12.63 -1.08 -11.75
N PHE A 256 12.25 0.05 -11.15
CA PHE A 256 11.07 0.14 -10.28
C PHE A 256 9.80 -0.43 -10.95
N GLU A 257 9.67 -0.23 -12.27
CA GLU A 257 8.57 -0.71 -13.09
C GLU A 257 8.38 -2.23 -13.02
N ALA A 258 9.43 -3.01 -12.74
CA ALA A 258 9.30 -4.46 -12.52
C ALA A 258 8.47 -4.77 -11.26
N PHE A 259 8.66 -3.99 -10.17
CA PHE A 259 7.82 -4.10 -8.97
C PHE A 259 6.42 -3.56 -9.23
N ALA A 260 6.30 -2.41 -9.89
CA ALA A 260 5.00 -1.79 -10.18
C ALA A 260 4.10 -2.69 -11.05
N GLU A 261 4.67 -3.39 -12.04
CA GLU A 261 3.91 -4.37 -12.83
C GLU A 261 3.50 -5.61 -12.04
N VAL A 262 4.29 -6.05 -11.05
CA VAL A 262 3.87 -7.10 -10.12
C VAL A 262 2.71 -6.61 -9.26
N PHE A 263 2.78 -5.37 -8.76
CA PHE A 263 1.70 -4.73 -7.99
C PHE A 263 0.40 -4.62 -8.76
N ASP A 264 0.46 -4.33 -10.07
CA ASP A 264 -0.72 -4.31 -10.94
C ASP A 264 -1.45 -5.67 -10.99
N ASN A 265 -0.75 -6.77 -10.68
CA ASN A 265 -1.33 -8.12 -10.70
C ASN A 265 -1.84 -8.60 -9.33
N LEU A 266 -1.59 -7.88 -8.23
CA LEU A 266 -2.03 -8.26 -6.89
C LEU A 266 -3.58 -8.35 -6.81
N PRO A 267 -4.15 -9.39 -6.17
CA PRO A 267 -5.58 -9.45 -5.88
C PRO A 267 -6.07 -8.21 -5.14
N LEU A 268 -7.31 -7.79 -5.39
CA LEU A 268 -7.89 -6.59 -4.79
C LEU A 268 -8.56 -6.87 -3.43
N ALA A 269 -9.02 -8.10 -3.20
CA ALA A 269 -9.64 -8.50 -1.94
C ALA A 269 -9.56 -10.02 -1.73
N HIS A 270 -9.97 -10.47 -0.54
CA HIS A 270 -10.03 -11.89 -0.18
C HIS A 270 -11.36 -12.19 0.53
N ILE A 271 -11.85 -13.43 0.43
CA ILE A 271 -12.99 -13.91 1.23
C ILE A 271 -12.53 -15.08 2.08
N ILE A 272 -12.54 -14.90 3.39
CA ILE A 272 -12.14 -15.92 4.36
C ILE A 272 -13.38 -16.70 4.81
N GLY A 273 -13.32 -18.03 4.69
CA GLY A 273 -14.38 -18.92 5.16
C GLY A 273 -15.76 -18.59 4.61
N GLU A 274 -15.84 -18.10 3.36
CA GLU A 274 -17.07 -17.70 2.66
C GLU A 274 -17.88 -16.57 3.33
N LYS A 275 -17.34 -15.94 4.39
CA LYS A 275 -18.11 -15.03 5.25
C LYS A 275 -17.43 -13.70 5.54
N ILE A 276 -16.10 -13.66 5.59
CA ILE A 276 -15.37 -12.45 5.95
C ILE A 276 -14.72 -11.88 4.70
N TYR A 277 -15.17 -10.70 4.29
CA TYR A 277 -14.58 -9.98 3.17
C TYR A 277 -13.44 -9.08 3.66
N VAL A 278 -12.26 -9.26 3.09
CA VAL A 278 -11.04 -8.52 3.45
C VAL A 278 -10.60 -7.66 2.27
N VAL A 279 -10.53 -6.35 2.49
CA VAL A 279 -10.17 -5.35 1.47
C VAL A 279 -9.33 -4.26 2.12
N HIS A 280 -8.37 -3.65 1.41
CA HIS A 280 -7.49 -2.65 2.03
C HIS A 280 -8.25 -1.39 2.47
N GLY A 281 -8.86 -0.69 1.49
CA GLY A 281 -9.66 0.50 1.66
C GLY A 281 -11.03 0.17 2.23
N GLY A 282 -12.06 0.07 1.40
CA GLY A 282 -13.39 -0.18 1.92
C GLY A 282 -14.43 -0.50 0.88
N LEU A 283 -15.65 -0.03 1.14
CA LEU A 283 -16.81 -0.32 0.32
C LEU A 283 -17.08 0.78 -0.70
N PHE A 284 -18.02 0.47 -1.58
CA PHE A 284 -18.25 1.18 -2.82
C PHE A 284 -19.13 2.41 -2.64
N GLY A 285 -18.96 3.33 -3.57
CA GLY A 285 -19.75 4.53 -3.69
C GLY A 285 -21.15 4.39 -4.26
N GLU A 286 -21.62 3.17 -4.45
CA GLU A 286 -22.90 2.82 -5.04
C GLU A 286 -23.43 1.54 -4.40
N ASP A 287 -24.75 1.40 -4.34
CA ASP A 287 -25.41 0.20 -3.84
C ASP A 287 -25.43 -0.91 -4.90
N GLY A 288 -25.62 -2.16 -4.44
CA GLY A 288 -25.87 -3.30 -5.32
C GLY A 288 -24.63 -3.98 -5.88
N VAL A 289 -23.43 -3.55 -5.49
CA VAL A 289 -22.17 -4.20 -5.90
C VAL A 289 -22.11 -5.62 -5.31
N LEU A 290 -21.93 -6.59 -6.21
CA LEU A 290 -21.77 -8.00 -5.88
C LEU A 290 -20.32 -8.44 -6.02
N ILE A 291 -19.96 -9.55 -5.35
CA ILE A 291 -18.64 -10.20 -5.50
C ILE A 291 -18.30 -10.47 -6.98
N ASN A 292 -19.30 -10.88 -7.77
CA ASN A 292 -19.11 -11.15 -9.20
C ASN A 292 -18.74 -9.90 -9.99
N ASP A 293 -19.27 -8.72 -9.64
CA ASP A 293 -18.93 -7.47 -10.33
C ASP A 293 -17.43 -7.16 -10.14
N ILE A 294 -16.93 -7.37 -8.92
CA ILE A 294 -15.52 -7.15 -8.57
C ILE A 294 -14.61 -8.13 -9.34
N GLN A 295 -15.05 -9.38 -9.55
CA GLN A 295 -14.29 -10.37 -10.31
C GLN A 295 -14.13 -9.99 -11.80
N THR A 296 -14.99 -9.12 -12.34
CA THR A 296 -14.88 -8.66 -13.74
C THR A 296 -13.91 -7.49 -13.94
N LEU A 297 -13.43 -6.85 -12.86
CA LEU A 297 -12.55 -5.69 -12.95
C LEU A 297 -11.23 -6.02 -13.66
N ASN A 298 -10.78 -5.12 -14.53
CA ASN A 298 -9.40 -5.15 -15.01
C ASN A 298 -8.48 -4.51 -13.97
N ARG A 299 -7.88 -5.31 -13.08
CA ARG A 299 -6.97 -4.80 -12.04
C ARG A 299 -5.55 -4.49 -12.54
N LYS A 300 -5.16 -4.98 -13.73
CA LYS A 300 -3.80 -4.93 -14.29
C LYS A 300 -3.45 -3.55 -14.83
N MET A 301 -3.62 -2.54 -13.99
CA MET A 301 -3.43 -1.14 -14.28
C MET A 301 -3.19 -0.36 -12.99
N GLU A 302 -2.73 0.88 -13.16
CA GLU A 302 -2.72 1.87 -12.08
C GLU A 302 -4.17 2.11 -11.58
N PRO A 303 -4.40 2.23 -10.25
CA PRO A 303 -5.72 2.52 -9.74
C PRO A 303 -6.33 3.78 -10.38
N PRO A 304 -7.58 3.72 -10.87
CA PRO A 304 -8.24 4.90 -11.42
C PRO A 304 -8.56 5.92 -10.32
N SER A 305 -8.93 7.14 -10.72
CA SER A 305 -9.34 8.20 -9.78
C SER A 305 -10.74 8.00 -9.17
N GLY A 306 -11.51 7.02 -9.66
CA GLY A 306 -12.85 6.68 -9.18
C GLY A 306 -13.33 5.33 -9.72
N GLY A 307 -14.48 4.87 -9.23
CA GLY A 307 -15.05 3.55 -9.53
C GLY A 307 -14.65 2.48 -8.52
N LEU A 308 -15.09 1.25 -8.73
CA LEU A 308 -15.01 0.17 -7.74
C LEU A 308 -13.58 -0.09 -7.25
N MET A 309 -12.61 -0.19 -8.16
CA MET A 309 -11.19 -0.41 -7.80
C MET A 309 -10.63 0.75 -6.96
N ALA A 310 -11.01 1.99 -7.25
CA ALA A 310 -10.57 3.14 -6.46
C ALA A 310 -11.17 3.09 -5.04
N ASP A 311 -12.47 2.79 -4.92
CA ASP A 311 -13.13 2.69 -3.62
C ASP A 311 -12.57 1.54 -2.77
N MET A 312 -12.26 0.38 -3.38
CA MET A 312 -11.61 -0.74 -2.69
C MET A 312 -10.26 -0.38 -2.07
N LEU A 313 -9.53 0.58 -2.65
CA LEU A 313 -8.19 0.96 -2.18
C LEU A 313 -8.19 2.22 -1.32
N TRP A 314 -9.22 3.08 -1.42
CA TRP A 314 -9.20 4.43 -0.83
C TRP A 314 -10.38 4.80 0.06
N ALA A 315 -11.46 4.00 0.05
CA ALA A 315 -12.66 4.34 0.83
C ALA A 315 -12.44 4.14 2.33
N ASP A 316 -13.04 4.99 3.16
CA ASP A 316 -12.99 4.92 4.62
C ASP A 316 -14.40 4.81 5.24
N PRO A 317 -14.55 4.12 6.37
CA PRO A 317 -15.82 4.12 7.10
C PRO A 317 -16.12 5.51 7.70
N GLN A 318 -17.40 5.83 7.83
CA GLN A 318 -17.91 6.97 8.59
C GLN A 318 -18.92 6.53 9.67
N MET A 319 -19.15 7.42 10.63
CA MET A 319 -20.06 7.18 11.76
C MET A 319 -21.54 7.25 11.35
N GLY A 320 -21.90 8.23 10.51
CA GLY A 320 -23.29 8.43 10.04
C GLY A 320 -23.66 7.55 8.85
N PRO A 321 -24.96 7.37 8.55
CA PRO A 321 -25.41 6.58 7.42
C PRO A 321 -25.09 7.22 6.06
N GLY A 322 -25.22 6.45 4.99
CA GLY A 322 -25.04 6.87 3.61
C GLY A 322 -23.57 7.04 3.21
N TRP A 323 -23.32 7.92 2.24
CA TRP A 323 -21.98 8.25 1.79
C TRP A 323 -21.65 9.72 2.02
N ALA A 324 -20.36 10.02 2.12
CA ALA A 324 -19.85 11.38 2.06
C ALA A 324 -18.60 11.45 1.18
N PRO A 325 -18.19 12.65 0.73
CA PRO A 325 -16.88 12.82 0.12
C PRO A 325 -15.76 12.26 1.03
N SER A 326 -14.76 11.63 0.42
CA SER A 326 -13.61 11.13 1.18
C SER A 326 -12.83 12.28 1.81
N LYS A 327 -12.43 12.09 3.07
CA LYS A 327 -11.53 13.00 3.79
C LYS A 327 -10.15 13.08 3.14
N ARG A 328 -9.78 12.07 2.36
CA ARG A 328 -8.52 11.96 1.60
C ARG A 328 -8.59 12.72 0.28
N GLY A 329 -9.77 12.98 -0.25
CA GLY A 329 -9.96 13.64 -1.55
C GLY A 329 -9.93 12.69 -2.76
N VAL A 330 -9.83 11.38 -2.52
CA VAL A 330 -9.98 10.26 -3.47
C VAL A 330 -10.78 9.16 -2.76
N GLY A 331 -11.64 8.45 -3.49
CA GLY A 331 -12.58 7.48 -2.92
C GLY A 331 -13.78 8.14 -2.24
N LYS A 332 -14.47 7.39 -1.38
CA LYS A 332 -15.67 7.83 -0.65
C LYS A 332 -15.64 7.43 0.82
N SER A 333 -16.40 8.14 1.63
CA SER A 333 -16.70 7.72 3.00
C SER A 333 -18.02 6.94 2.99
N PHE A 334 -18.14 5.84 3.74
CA PHE A 334 -19.36 4.99 3.76
C PHE A 334 -19.85 4.62 5.17
N GLY A 335 -21.16 4.68 5.36
CA GLY A 335 -21.83 4.46 6.65
C GLY A 335 -22.14 3.00 6.98
N PRO A 336 -22.63 2.74 8.21
CA PRO A 336 -22.99 1.40 8.67
C PRO A 336 -24.11 0.73 7.85
N ASP A 337 -25.01 1.51 7.25
CA ASP A 337 -26.08 1.01 6.39
C ASP A 337 -25.55 0.47 5.05
N VAL A 338 -24.51 1.11 4.49
CA VAL A 338 -23.81 0.64 3.28
C VAL A 338 -23.16 -0.71 3.55
N THR A 339 -22.43 -0.83 4.66
CA THR A 339 -21.81 -2.10 5.09
C THR A 339 -22.83 -3.20 5.29
N LYS A 340 -23.92 -2.90 6.00
CA LYS A 340 -24.98 -3.88 6.24
C LYS A 340 -25.62 -4.38 4.94
N ARG A 341 -25.89 -3.48 3.98
CA ARG A 341 -26.45 -3.87 2.68
C ARG A 341 -25.47 -4.74 1.89
N PHE A 342 -24.20 -4.32 1.78
CA PHE A 342 -23.18 -5.09 1.06
C PHE A 342 -23.02 -6.51 1.63
N LEU A 343 -22.92 -6.64 2.95
CA LEU A 343 -22.81 -7.93 3.62
C LEU A 343 -24.04 -8.82 3.36
N THR A 344 -25.23 -8.25 3.49
CA THR A 344 -26.50 -8.98 3.25
C THR A 344 -26.61 -9.46 1.80
N SER A 345 -26.35 -8.59 0.82
CA SER A 345 -26.47 -8.89 -0.61
C SER A 345 -25.48 -9.97 -1.07
N ASN A 346 -24.36 -10.12 -0.37
CA ASN A 346 -23.30 -11.06 -0.72
C ASN A 346 -23.20 -12.25 0.24
N ASN A 347 -24.16 -12.42 1.18
CA ASN A 347 -24.16 -13.50 2.19
C ASN A 347 -22.90 -13.56 3.07
N LEU A 348 -22.33 -12.38 3.38
CA LEU A 348 -21.16 -12.19 4.22
C LEU A 348 -21.57 -11.73 5.63
N SER A 349 -20.67 -11.85 6.60
CA SER A 349 -20.92 -11.48 8.01
C SER A 349 -20.04 -10.32 8.50
N LEU A 350 -18.88 -10.09 7.88
CA LEU A 350 -17.88 -9.14 8.37
C LEU A 350 -17.06 -8.55 7.23
N VAL A 351 -16.76 -7.25 7.33
CA VAL A 351 -15.70 -6.58 6.56
C VAL A 351 -14.48 -6.39 7.45
N ILE A 352 -13.32 -6.87 7.03
CA ILE A 352 -12.02 -6.50 7.62
C ILE A 352 -11.30 -5.59 6.63
N ARG A 353 -10.83 -4.45 7.12
CA ARG A 353 -10.09 -3.47 6.33
C ARG A 353 -8.89 -2.89 7.05
N SER A 354 -8.08 -2.07 6.39
CA SER A 354 -6.85 -1.50 6.96
C SER A 354 -6.71 0.01 6.77
N HIS A 355 -5.69 0.56 6.09
CA HIS A 355 -5.60 1.95 5.55
C HIS A 355 -5.68 3.14 6.53
N GLU A 356 -6.20 2.96 7.75
CA GLU A 356 -6.32 3.98 8.78
C GLU A 356 -5.57 3.53 10.04
N VAL A 357 -4.63 4.36 10.48
CA VAL A 357 -3.92 4.17 11.76
C VAL A 357 -4.93 4.17 12.91
N LYS A 358 -4.88 3.14 13.75
CA LYS A 358 -5.67 3.04 14.99
C LYS A 358 -4.76 2.97 16.20
N THR A 359 -5.14 3.63 17.29
CA THR A 359 -4.32 3.73 18.51
C THR A 359 -3.93 2.38 19.10
N LYS A 360 -4.86 1.40 19.09
CA LYS A 360 -4.60 0.02 19.56
C LYS A 360 -4.17 -0.92 18.43
N GLY A 361 -3.91 -0.40 17.23
CA GLY A 361 -3.68 -1.19 16.02
C GLY A 361 -4.96 -1.79 15.42
N TYR A 362 -6.11 -1.72 16.11
CA TYR A 362 -7.39 -2.12 15.54
C TYR A 362 -8.56 -1.30 16.10
N GLN A 363 -9.69 -1.36 15.39
CA GLN A 363 -10.97 -0.82 15.85
C GLN A 363 -12.12 -1.65 15.29
N VAL A 364 -13.03 -2.08 16.18
CA VAL A 364 -14.33 -2.67 15.79
C VAL A 364 -15.32 -1.53 15.62
N GLU A 365 -15.95 -1.45 14.45
CA GLU A 365 -16.77 -0.32 14.02
C GLU A 365 -18.16 -0.81 13.57
N GLN A 366 -19.09 0.13 13.39
CA GLN A 366 -20.38 -0.14 12.74
C GLN A 366 -21.19 -1.31 13.33
N GLY A 367 -21.18 -1.43 14.66
CA GLY A 367 -21.90 -2.48 15.37
C GLY A 367 -21.31 -3.89 15.20
N GLY A 368 -20.02 -4.00 14.89
CA GLY A 368 -19.32 -5.28 14.71
C GLY A 368 -19.33 -5.81 13.28
N LEU A 369 -19.90 -5.05 12.33
CA LEU A 369 -19.93 -5.43 10.91
C LEU A 369 -18.66 -5.03 10.15
N LEU A 370 -17.83 -4.17 10.73
CA LEU A 370 -16.58 -3.71 10.14
C LEU A 370 -15.47 -3.67 11.19
N VAL A 371 -14.28 -4.08 10.80
CA VAL A 371 -13.07 -4.00 11.62
C VAL A 371 -11.97 -3.34 10.81
N THR A 372 -11.30 -2.35 11.40
CA THR A 372 -10.06 -1.78 10.86
C THR A 372 -8.87 -2.39 11.60
N LEU A 373 -7.89 -2.93 10.88
CA LEU A 373 -6.62 -3.48 11.37
C LEU A 373 -5.43 -2.71 10.78
N PHE A 374 -4.44 -2.43 11.61
CA PHE A 374 -3.24 -1.69 11.22
C PHE A 374 -2.02 -2.31 11.92
N SER A 375 -1.03 -2.75 11.15
CA SER A 375 0.08 -3.58 11.64
C SER A 375 1.43 -2.88 11.69
N ALA A 376 1.47 -1.55 11.50
CA ALA A 376 2.66 -0.71 11.65
C ALA A 376 2.63 0.03 13.01
N PRO A 377 3.21 -0.54 14.09
CA PRO A 377 3.27 0.15 15.38
C PRO A 377 4.19 1.37 15.32
N ASN A 378 3.93 2.38 16.16
CA ASN A 378 4.64 3.65 16.17
C ASN A 378 4.87 4.21 14.76
N TYR A 379 3.80 4.26 13.97
CA TYR A 379 3.88 4.53 12.54
C TYR A 379 4.73 5.78 12.23
N CYS A 380 5.64 5.64 11.26
CA CYS A 380 6.62 6.66 10.88
C CYS A 380 7.45 7.20 12.06
N ASP A 381 7.75 6.38 13.06
CA ASP A 381 8.52 6.68 14.27
C ASP A 381 7.97 7.84 15.11
N GLN A 382 6.72 8.25 14.89
CA GLN A 382 6.18 9.50 15.43
C GLN A 382 4.78 9.37 16.03
N VAL A 383 3.96 8.44 15.53
CA VAL A 383 2.53 8.40 15.90
C VAL A 383 2.30 7.76 17.28
N GLY A 384 3.16 6.83 17.71
CA GLY A 384 3.04 6.15 19.01
C GLY A 384 1.85 5.18 19.14
N ASN A 385 1.21 4.79 18.03
CA ASN A 385 0.17 3.76 18.03
C ASN A 385 0.73 2.35 18.30
N MET A 386 -0.12 1.44 18.74
CA MET A 386 0.17 -0.01 18.66
C MET A 386 -0.09 -0.51 17.24
N GLY A 387 0.55 -1.62 16.87
CA GLY A 387 0.15 -2.45 15.75
C GLY A 387 -0.79 -3.54 16.23
N ALA A 388 -1.56 -4.16 15.33
CA ALA A 388 -2.33 -5.36 15.65
C ALA A 388 -2.44 -6.31 14.46
N PHE A 389 -2.72 -7.57 14.75
CA PHE A 389 -3.17 -8.58 13.78
C PHE A 389 -4.39 -9.32 14.36
N ALA A 390 -5.19 -9.93 13.49
CA ALA A 390 -6.32 -10.76 13.88
C ALA A 390 -6.06 -12.23 13.53
N VAL A 391 -6.24 -13.12 14.49
CA VAL A 391 -6.25 -14.57 14.26
C VAL A 391 -7.69 -15.04 14.11
N ILE A 392 -7.99 -15.74 13.03
CA ILE A 392 -9.33 -16.26 12.71
C ILE A 392 -9.21 -17.77 12.57
N THR A 393 -10.05 -18.48 13.31
CA THR A 393 -10.22 -19.93 13.29
C THR A 393 -11.49 -20.32 12.53
N ASP A 394 -11.84 -21.59 12.53
CA ASP A 394 -13.04 -22.15 11.88
C ASP A 394 -14.37 -21.62 12.45
N ASP A 395 -14.38 -21.05 13.65
CA ASP A 395 -15.51 -20.30 14.22
C ASP A 395 -15.74 -18.93 13.55
N LEU A 396 -14.80 -18.47 12.73
CA LEU A 396 -14.82 -17.19 12.00
C LEU A 396 -14.93 -15.95 12.92
N ILE A 397 -14.51 -16.07 14.19
CA ILE A 397 -14.49 -14.95 15.14
C ILE A 397 -13.07 -14.40 15.22
N PRO A 398 -12.82 -13.15 14.79
CA PRO A 398 -11.48 -12.58 14.86
C PRO A 398 -11.01 -12.32 16.29
N GLN A 399 -9.85 -12.87 16.64
CA GLN A 399 -9.14 -12.62 17.90
C GLN A 399 -7.99 -11.65 17.67
N TYR A 400 -8.06 -10.46 18.26
CA TYR A 400 -7.10 -9.39 18.03
C TYR A 400 -5.92 -9.46 19.01
N THR A 401 -4.71 -9.33 18.48
CA THR A 401 -3.50 -9.18 19.29
C THR A 401 -2.82 -7.85 18.93
N SER A 402 -2.73 -6.95 19.91
CA SER A 402 -1.97 -5.69 19.77
C SER A 402 -0.52 -5.89 20.19
N PHE A 403 0.40 -5.18 19.53
CA PHE A 403 1.83 -5.23 19.82
C PHE A 403 2.49 -3.85 19.68
N ALA A 404 3.57 -3.62 20.43
CA ALA A 404 4.36 -2.40 20.36
C ALA A 404 5.45 -2.51 19.29
N HIS A 405 6.01 -1.37 18.90
CA HIS A 405 7.14 -1.31 17.97
C HIS A 405 8.40 -1.91 18.60
N VAL A 406 9.31 -2.37 17.76
CA VAL A 406 10.64 -2.85 18.17
C VAL A 406 11.75 -1.94 17.64
N PRO A 407 12.95 -1.95 18.25
CA PRO A 407 14.08 -1.22 17.71
C PRO A 407 14.43 -1.65 16.28
N HIS A 408 14.82 -0.69 15.46
CA HIS A 408 15.34 -0.89 14.11
C HIS A 408 16.61 -0.04 13.89
N PRO A 409 17.40 -0.29 12.83
CA PRO A 409 18.54 0.54 12.48
C PRO A 409 18.16 2.01 12.28
N ASN A 410 19.14 2.89 12.50
CA ASN A 410 18.97 4.33 12.42
C ASN A 410 18.89 4.84 10.95
N VAL A 411 17.81 4.46 10.27
CA VAL A 411 17.41 4.99 8.97
C VAL A 411 16.05 5.64 9.17
N PRO A 412 15.92 6.97 9.04
CA PRO A 412 14.67 7.64 9.34
C PRO A 412 13.58 7.23 8.34
N PRO A 413 12.28 7.32 8.71
CA PRO A 413 11.19 7.17 7.77
C PRO A 413 11.35 8.17 6.62
N MET A 414 10.85 7.81 5.44
CA MET A 414 10.88 8.63 4.23
C MET A 414 12.31 9.00 3.77
N ALA A 415 13.34 8.25 4.17
CA ALA A 415 14.74 8.52 3.80
C ALA A 415 14.96 8.55 2.27
N TYR A 416 14.17 7.76 1.54
CA TYR A 416 14.22 7.65 0.08
C TYR A 416 13.07 8.36 -0.62
N ALA A 417 12.20 9.02 0.13
CA ALA A 417 11.09 9.78 -0.42
C ALA A 417 11.58 11.03 -1.13
N SER A 418 10.72 11.54 -2.01
CA SER A 418 11.01 12.80 -2.67
C SER A 418 11.05 13.93 -1.62
N PRO A 419 12.15 14.70 -1.50
CA PRO A 419 12.32 15.75 -0.49
C PRO A 419 11.40 16.96 -0.72
N LEU A 420 10.43 16.83 -1.62
CA LEU A 420 9.48 17.84 -2.07
C LEU A 420 8.15 17.73 -1.33
N PHE A 421 7.87 16.52 -0.86
CA PHE A 421 6.64 16.17 -0.14
C PHE A 421 6.90 15.97 1.35
N GLY A 422 8.11 16.24 1.82
CA GLY A 422 8.39 16.43 3.25
C GLY A 422 7.54 17.57 3.78
N LEU A 423 6.80 17.31 4.87
CA LEU A 423 5.98 18.30 5.57
C LEU A 423 6.80 19.22 6.47
#